data_AF-A0A821J5B3-F1
#
_entry.id   AF-A0A821J5B3-F1
#
_cell.length_a   1.000
_cell.length_b   1.000
_cell.length_c   1.000
_cell.angle_alpha   90.00
_cell.angle_beta   90.00
_cell.angle_gamma   90.00
#
_symmetry.space_group_name_H-M   'P 1'
#
loop_
_entity.id
_entity.type
_entity.pdbx_description
1 polymer ?
#
loop_
_entity_poly.entity_id
_entity_poly.type
_entity_poly.pdbx_seq_one_letter_code
_entity_poly.pdbx_strand_id
1 'polypeptide(L)' 'LRQDEMTKRELMKMKQELVRSEYGRNMADRIGAVGYLECSTRTKEGVREVFEFATRAALMR' A
#
# COMPACT_ATOMS: atom_id res chain seq x y z
N LEU A 1 8.98 1.42 -4.33
CA LEU A 1 8.36 0.54 -5.34
C LEU A 1 7.58 1.33 -6.39
N ARG A 2 6.62 2.18 -6.03
CA ARG A 2 5.83 2.95 -7.03
C ARG A 2 6.66 3.85 -7.97
N GLN A 3 7.70 4.49 -7.45
CA GLN A 3 8.61 5.35 -8.21
C GLN A 3 9.84 4.62 -8.76
N ASP A 4 9.86 3.28 -8.67
CA ASP A 4 11.01 2.51 -9.12
C ASP A 4 10.90 2.21 -10.62
N GLU A 5 11.72 2.90 -11.43
CA GLU A 5 11.67 2.81 -12.89
C GLU A 5 12.04 1.42 -13.43
N MET A 6 12.92 0.69 -12.73
CA MET A 6 13.24 -0.70 -13.11
C MET A 6 12.00 -1.59 -12.95
N THR A 7 11.33 -1.51 -11.80
CA THR A 7 10.10 -2.28 -11.53
C THR A 7 9.01 -1.97 -12.57
N LYS A 8 8.81 -0.70 -12.95
CA LYS A 8 7.85 -0.32 -13.99
C LYS A 8 8.15 -0.98 -15.33
N ARG A 9 9.42 -0.98 -15.75
CA ARG A 9 9.85 -1.60 -17.02
C ARG A 9 9.62 -3.10 -17.03
N GLU A 10 9.94 -3.80 -15.96
CA GLU A 10 9.72 -5.25 -15.86
C GLU A 10 8.22 -5.60 -15.91
N LEU A 11 7.37 -4.85 -15.20
CA LEU A 11 5.92 -5.05 -15.25
C LEU A 11 5.35 -4.81 -16.66
N MET A 12 5.82 -3.79 -17.37
CA MET A 12 5.39 -3.52 -18.75
C MET A 12 5.73 -4.66 -19.70
N LYS A 13 6.89 -5.34 -19.55
CA LYS A 13 7.23 -6.53 -20.35
C LYS A 13 6.22 -7.67 -20.14
N MET A 14 5.66 -7.77 -18.94
CA MET A 14 4.63 -8.75 -18.58
C MET A 14 3.21 -8.28 -18.90
N LYS A 15 3.04 -7.12 -19.57
CA LYS A 15 1.75 -6.46 -19.82
C LYS A 15 0.97 -6.18 -18.53
N GLN A 16 1.68 -5.89 -17.44
CA GLN A 16 1.12 -5.54 -16.14
C GLN A 16 1.42 -4.08 -15.80
N GLU A 17 0.60 -3.51 -14.90
CA GLU A 17 0.82 -2.19 -14.31
C GLU A 17 0.98 -2.29 -12.79
N LEU A 18 1.57 -1.26 -12.19
CA LEU A 18 1.60 -1.14 -10.73
C LEU A 18 0.17 -1.04 -10.19
N VAL A 19 -0.08 -1.67 -9.04
CA VAL A 19 -1.37 -1.58 -8.36
C VAL A 19 -1.69 -0.12 -8.06
N ARG A 20 -2.78 0.40 -8.60
CA ARG A 20 -3.26 1.77 -8.29
C ARG A 20 -3.80 1.82 -6.87
N SER A 21 -3.63 2.95 -6.20
CA SER A 21 -4.10 3.13 -4.82
C SER A 21 -5.62 2.93 -4.69
N GLU A 22 -6.39 3.22 -5.74
CA GLU A 22 -7.83 2.95 -5.78
C GLU A 22 -8.15 1.45 -5.64
N TYR A 23 -7.40 0.57 -6.31
CA TYR A 23 -7.60 -0.87 -6.22
C TYR A 23 -7.27 -1.38 -4.82
N GLY A 24 -6.25 -0.81 -4.18
CA GLY A 24 -5.90 -1.12 -2.80
C GLY A 24 -7.02 -0.73 -1.82
N ARG A 25 -7.58 0.48 -1.96
CA ARG A 25 -8.73 0.93 -1.15
C ARG A 25 -9.96 0.06 -1.39
N ASN A 26 -10.33 -0.17 -2.64
CA ASN A 26 -11.48 -1.02 -2.98
C ASN A 26 -11.34 -2.44 -2.43
N MET A 27 -10.11 -2.98 -2.41
CA MET A 27 -9.84 -4.29 -1.80
C MET A 27 -10.00 -4.24 -0.28
N ALA A 28 -9.49 -3.21 0.40
CA ALA A 28 -9.66 -3.04 1.84
C ALA A 28 -11.14 -3.01 2.23
N ASP A 29 -11.96 -2.27 1.48
CA ASP A 29 -13.42 -2.23 1.67
C ASP A 29 -14.05 -3.61 1.44
N ARG A 30 -13.66 -4.29 0.35
CA ARG A 30 -14.18 -5.62 0.00
C ARG A 30 -13.93 -6.68 1.08
N ILE A 31 -12.80 -6.62 1.78
CA ILE A 31 -12.45 -7.60 2.82
C ILE A 31 -12.83 -7.15 4.23
N GLY A 32 -13.46 -5.98 4.38
CA GLY A 32 -13.81 -5.42 5.70
C GLY A 32 -12.58 -5.05 6.54
N ALA A 33 -11.48 -4.62 5.90
CA ALA A 33 -10.32 -4.14 6.62
C ALA A 33 -10.61 -2.81 7.33
N VAL A 34 -9.88 -2.52 8.42
CA VAL A 34 -10.02 -1.25 9.15
C VAL A 34 -9.61 -0.04 8.29
N GLY A 35 -8.72 -0.25 7.32
CA GLY A 35 -8.32 0.78 6.36
C GLY A 35 -7.22 0.32 5.41
N TYR A 36 -6.82 1.22 4.51
CA TYR A 36 -5.75 1.01 3.54
C TYR A 36 -4.63 2.04 3.74
N LEU A 37 -3.39 1.57 3.77
CA LEU A 37 -2.19 2.40 3.90
C LEU A 37 -1.11 1.90 2.94
N GLU A 38 -0.32 2.84 2.43
CA GLU A 38 0.86 2.54 1.62
C GLU A 38 2.10 3.02 2.35
N CYS A 39 3.21 2.29 2.21
CA CYS A 39 4.49 2.71 2.77
C CYS A 39 5.64 2.25 1.86
N SER A 40 6.83 2.80 2.12
CA SER A 40 8.07 2.45 1.46
C SER A 40 9.16 2.32 2.51
N THR A 41 9.51 1.09 2.88
CA THR A 41 10.61 0.81 3.82
C THR A 41 11.96 1.32 3.31
N ARG A 42 12.14 1.36 1.99
CA ARG A 42 13.35 1.90 1.32
C ARG A 42 13.54 3.40 1.58
N THR A 43 12.46 4.19 1.47
CA THR A 43 12.50 5.65 1.65
C THR A 43 12.01 6.10 3.03
N LYS A 44 11.58 5.15 3.87
CA LYS A 44 10.94 5.33 5.19
C LYS A 44 9.59 6.06 5.17
N GLU A 45 9.04 6.37 3.99
CA GLU A 45 7.74 7.01 3.82
C GLU A 45 6.60 6.10 4.31
N GLY A 46 5.66 6.64 5.09
CA GLY A 46 4.46 5.92 5.52
C GLY A 46 4.69 4.83 6.57
N VAL A 47 5.94 4.53 6.94
CA VAL A 47 6.26 3.40 7.83
C VAL A 47 5.71 3.66 9.23
N ARG A 48 5.90 4.87 9.76
CA ARG A 48 5.42 5.24 11.10
C ARG A 48 3.90 5.22 11.17
N GLU A 49 3.25 5.73 10.13
CA GLU A 49 1.80 5.85 9.98
C GLU A 49 1.12 4.48 10.01
N VAL A 50 1.74 3.45 9.40
CA VAL A 50 1.25 2.07 9.47
C VAL A 50 1.20 1.57 10.92
N PHE A 51 2.26 1.78 11.71
CA PHE A 51 2.27 1.34 13.10
C PHE A 51 1.34 2.15 13.99
N GLU A 52 1.26 3.46 13.80
CA GLU A 52 0.32 4.30 14.54
C GLU A 52 -1.14 3.92 14.25
N PHE A 53 -1.47 3.66 12.97
CA PHE A 53 -2.80 3.22 12.58
C PHE A 53 -3.16 1.88 13.19
N ALA A 54 -2.25 0.89 13.12
CA ALA A 54 -2.46 -0.41 13.74
C ALA A 54 -2.65 -0.30 15.26
N THR A 55 -1.86 0.55 15.92
CA THR A 55 -1.97 0.78 17.37
C THR A 55 -3.32 1.42 17.73
N ARG A 56 -3.74 2.46 16.99
CA ARG A 56 -5.07 3.08 17.18
C ARG A 56 -6.18 2.06 16.96
N ALA A 57 -6.12 1.29 15.87
CA ALA A 57 -7.12 0.26 15.57
C ALA A 57 -7.21 -0.82 16.66
N ALA A 58 -6.08 -1.17 17.30
CA ALA A 58 -6.05 -2.12 18.41
C ALA A 58 -6.68 -1.55 19.70
N LEU A 59 -6.56 -0.24 19.95
CA LEU A 59 -7.13 0.43 21.12
C LEU A 59 -8.63 0.76 20.99
N MET A 60 -9.15 0.84 19.76
CA MET A 60 -10.56 1.14 19.48
C MET A 60 -11.45 -0.12 19.43
N ARG A 61 -10.92 -1.28 19.84
CA ARG A 61 -11.67 -2.54 20.01
C ARG A 61 -12.15 -2.73 21.43
#